data_AF-A0A6P3XK47-F1
#
_entry.id   AF-A0A6P3XK47-F1
#
_cell.length_a   1.000
_cell.length_b   1.000
_cell.length_c   1.000
_cell.angle_alpha   90.00
_cell.angle_beta   90.00
_cell.angle_gamma   90.00
#
_symmetry.space_group_name_H-M   'P 1'
#
loop_
_entity.id
_entity.type
_entity.pdbx_description
1 polymer ?
#
loop_
_entity_poly.entity_id
_entity_poly.type
_entity_poly.pdbx_seq_one_letter_code
_entity_poly.pdbx_strand_id
1 'polypeptide(L)'
;MHRALSILNRNSYIKYFAFHVMDILEPELIWVGDRCYRFYESSAWKNIHTSAPYMEDKEPVCSDEELENEIEIVDYDAFFKHTFYVPKIFYSHIIGAKGTILKKLEVETKATIYVPKKKDQDENIVITAQDRKAIVSAKHRIDLLVEASKKKIRFTHFLSIPLNTEEIIEKYYSFKNNVLENYGKTAYNIDESLFQTSSKLHLTIGVLKLFDDKEKEQAVNALMHCKENIIDPILEKAGPLNIHLRGVACMNDDPTEVKVLFAQVTPNEKLQEIVDKIADYFTNIGLREKEYERVKLHMTVMNIHFKDEKEAYKQKFNASEILKIHENTLFGTNIFNRIDISETHTATKDNYYKSIASITF
;
A
#
# COMPACT_ATOMS: atom_id res chain seq x y z
N MET A 1 -79.16 2.02 -21.83
CA MET A 1 -79.00 0.77 -22.60
C MET A 1 -77.67 0.82 -23.34
N HIS A 2 -76.79 -0.16 -23.10
CA HIS A 2 -75.57 -0.55 -23.85
C HIS A 2 -74.50 0.52 -24.18
N ARG A 3 -73.32 0.54 -23.54
CA ARG A 3 -72.07 -0.26 -23.74
C ARG A 3 -71.41 -0.12 -25.13
N ALA A 4 -70.20 0.47 -25.16
CA ALA A 4 -68.92 -0.05 -25.73
C ALA A 4 -67.92 1.13 -25.95
N LEU A 5 -66.83 1.20 -25.17
CA LEU A 5 -65.43 0.83 -25.51
C LEU A 5 -64.58 1.97 -26.14
N SER A 6 -63.70 2.59 -25.35
CA SER A 6 -62.27 2.66 -25.67
C SER A 6 -61.45 2.93 -24.40
N ILE A 7 -60.30 2.27 -24.30
CA ILE A 7 -59.57 1.94 -23.09
C ILE A 7 -58.34 2.84 -22.92
N LEU A 8 -58.04 3.12 -21.65
CA LEU A 8 -56.89 3.83 -21.09
C LEU A 8 -55.53 3.47 -21.71
N ASN A 9 -54.78 4.53 -22.02
CA ASN A 9 -53.37 4.53 -22.39
C ASN A 9 -52.51 4.30 -21.12
N ARG A 10 -51.88 3.12 -20.98
CA ARG A 10 -50.82 2.85 -19.99
C ARG A 10 -49.49 2.68 -20.73
N ASN A 11 -48.58 3.63 -20.58
CA ASN A 11 -47.21 3.54 -21.07
C ASN A 11 -46.40 2.57 -20.20
N SER A 12 -46.00 1.46 -20.81
CA SER A 12 -45.08 0.45 -20.28
C SER A 12 -43.65 0.84 -20.63
N TYR A 13 -42.82 1.15 -19.63
CA TYR A 13 -41.38 1.35 -19.84
C TYR A 13 -40.69 -0.02 -20.04
N ILE A 14 -40.22 -0.26 -21.26
CA ILE A 14 -39.37 -1.39 -21.63
C ILE A 14 -37.94 -1.09 -21.17
N LYS A 15 -37.43 -1.86 -20.21
CA LYS A 15 -35.99 -1.89 -19.87
C LYS A 15 -35.23 -2.53 -21.02
N TYR A 16 -34.40 -1.74 -21.72
CA TYR A 16 -33.38 -2.26 -22.60
C TYR A 16 -32.27 -2.92 -21.76
N PHE A 17 -32.08 -4.23 -21.94
CA PHE A 17 -30.87 -4.93 -21.50
C PHE A 17 -29.73 -4.52 -22.43
N ALA A 18 -28.77 -3.75 -21.92
CA ALA A 18 -27.51 -3.52 -22.61
C ALA A 18 -26.67 -4.80 -22.52
N PHE A 19 -26.50 -5.48 -23.65
CA PHE A 19 -25.44 -6.49 -23.82
C PHE A 19 -24.09 -5.78 -23.68
N HIS A 20 -23.32 -6.16 -22.67
CA HIS A 20 -21.95 -5.67 -22.51
C HIS A 20 -21.05 -6.53 -23.39
N VAL A 21 -20.52 -5.92 -24.45
CA VAL A 21 -19.45 -6.49 -25.28
C VAL A 21 -18.19 -6.55 -24.41
N MET A 22 -17.61 -7.75 -24.26
CA MET A 22 -16.26 -7.91 -23.70
C MET A 22 -15.29 -7.17 -24.61
N ASP A 23 -14.66 -6.11 -24.12
CA ASP A 23 -13.55 -5.49 -24.84
C ASP A 23 -12.28 -6.30 -24.54
N ILE A 24 -11.85 -7.08 -25.53
CA ILE A 24 -10.71 -8.02 -25.44
C ILE A 24 -9.37 -7.26 -25.51
N LEU A 25 -9.40 -5.96 -25.84
CA LEU A 25 -8.24 -5.15 -26.19
C LEU A 25 -7.54 -4.51 -24.98
N GLU A 26 -8.17 -4.43 -23.80
CA GLU A 26 -7.59 -3.81 -22.58
C GLU A 26 -7.87 -4.63 -21.30
N PRO A 27 -7.19 -5.79 -21.11
CA PRO A 27 -7.31 -6.59 -19.88
C PRO A 27 -6.59 -5.97 -18.67
N GLU A 28 -7.07 -6.27 -17.46
CA GLU A 28 -6.48 -5.80 -16.20
C GLU A 28 -5.08 -6.41 -16.01
N LEU A 29 -4.07 -5.60 -15.67
CA LEU A 29 -2.68 -6.04 -15.56
C LEU A 29 -2.30 -6.34 -14.11
N ILE A 30 -1.78 -7.54 -13.84
CA ILE A 30 -1.36 -8.00 -12.52
C ILE A 30 0.14 -8.29 -12.54
N TRP A 31 0.92 -7.51 -11.80
CA TRP A 31 2.31 -7.80 -11.44
C TRP A 31 2.48 -8.86 -10.36
N VAL A 32 3.36 -9.86 -10.56
CA VAL A 32 3.86 -10.81 -9.54
C VAL A 32 5.37 -10.93 -9.70
N GLY A 33 6.12 -10.63 -8.64
CA GLY A 33 7.58 -10.50 -8.73
C GLY A 33 7.97 -9.39 -9.71
N ASP A 34 8.75 -9.73 -10.73
CA ASP A 34 9.23 -8.86 -11.80
C ASP A 34 8.38 -8.89 -13.09
N ARG A 35 7.19 -9.55 -13.10
CA ARG A 35 6.41 -9.82 -14.33
C ARG A 35 4.97 -9.34 -14.31
N CYS A 36 4.46 -8.95 -15.49
CA CYS A 36 3.09 -8.47 -15.76
C CYS A 36 2.19 -9.54 -16.40
N TYR A 37 0.97 -9.72 -15.89
CA TYR A 37 -0.01 -10.65 -16.44
C TYR A 37 -1.29 -9.95 -16.87
N ARG A 38 -1.83 -10.31 -18.04
CA ARG A 38 -3.16 -9.87 -18.51
C ARG A 38 -4.26 -10.75 -17.90
N PHE A 39 -5.14 -10.15 -17.12
CA PHE A 39 -6.26 -10.77 -16.42
C PHE A 39 -7.56 -10.50 -17.16
N TYR A 40 -8.21 -11.56 -17.64
CA TYR A 40 -9.53 -11.50 -18.28
C TYR A 40 -10.59 -11.95 -17.26
N GLU A 41 -11.33 -11.00 -16.68
CA GLU A 41 -12.32 -11.29 -15.64
C GLU A 41 -13.72 -11.60 -16.24
N SER A 42 -14.38 -12.64 -15.72
CA SER A 42 -15.81 -12.93 -15.95
C SER A 42 -16.63 -12.41 -14.77
N SER A 43 -17.32 -11.28 -14.97
CA SER A 43 -18.52 -10.69 -14.34
C SER A 43 -18.98 -11.04 -12.89
N ALA A 44 -18.20 -11.68 -12.02
CA ALA A 44 -18.65 -12.09 -10.69
C ALA A 44 -18.34 -11.07 -9.57
N TRP A 45 -17.50 -10.05 -9.81
CA TRP A 45 -16.94 -9.21 -8.72
C TRP A 45 -17.16 -7.70 -8.85
N LYS A 46 -18.17 -7.24 -9.59
CA LYS A 46 -18.65 -5.85 -9.50
C LYS A 46 -19.49 -5.65 -8.24
N ASN A 47 -18.85 -5.48 -7.06
CA ASN A 47 -19.42 -4.80 -5.89
C ASN A 47 -18.39 -4.62 -4.76
N ILE A 48 -17.25 -3.96 -5.03
CA ILE A 48 -16.47 -3.29 -3.98
C ILE A 48 -15.97 -1.96 -4.57
N HIS A 49 -16.71 -0.89 -4.33
CA HIS A 49 -16.24 0.47 -4.63
C HIS A 49 -14.96 0.75 -3.84
N THR A 50 -13.87 1.01 -4.55
CA THR A 50 -12.63 1.54 -3.97
C THR A 50 -12.12 2.68 -4.84
N SER A 51 -11.98 3.86 -4.24
CA SER A 51 -11.15 4.94 -4.78
C SER A 51 -9.69 4.62 -4.43
N ALA A 52 -8.93 4.12 -5.41
CA ALA A 52 -7.47 4.05 -5.32
C ALA A 52 -6.86 5.39 -5.77
N PRO A 53 -5.69 5.80 -5.24
CA PRO A 53 -4.91 6.89 -5.80
C PRO A 53 -4.43 6.55 -7.23
N TYR A 54 -4.20 7.58 -8.03
CA TYR A 54 -3.72 7.50 -9.42
C TYR A 54 -2.36 6.80 -9.52
N MET A 55 -2.26 5.79 -10.39
CA MET A 55 -1.04 5.02 -10.72
C MET A 55 -0.69 5.27 -12.19
N GLU A 56 0.58 5.50 -12.50
CA GLU A 56 1.11 5.62 -13.86
C GLU A 56 1.71 4.26 -14.29
N ASP A 57 1.18 3.69 -15.37
CA ASP A 57 1.56 2.36 -15.87
C ASP A 57 2.93 2.37 -16.56
N LYS A 58 3.85 1.49 -16.15
CA LYS A 58 5.03 1.12 -16.96
C LYS A 58 5.21 -0.40 -17.00
N GLU A 59 5.29 -0.96 -18.20
CA GLU A 59 5.55 -2.38 -18.47
C GLU A 59 7.04 -2.69 -18.60
N PRO A 60 7.57 -3.67 -17.84
CA PRO A 60 8.63 -4.56 -18.33
C PRO A 60 8.14 -5.97 -18.78
N VAL A 61 8.86 -6.51 -19.76
CA VAL A 61 8.66 -7.83 -20.41
C VAL A 61 9.67 -8.84 -19.84
N CYS A 62 9.26 -10.04 -19.40
CA CYS A 62 10.21 -11.15 -19.15
C CYS A 62 9.58 -12.56 -19.23
N SER A 63 10.38 -13.54 -19.69
CA SER A 63 10.02 -14.87 -20.23
C SER A 63 10.03 -16.05 -19.22
N ASP A 64 9.20 -17.07 -19.47
CA ASP A 64 8.79 -18.20 -18.61
C ASP A 64 9.86 -19.16 -18.04
N GLU A 65 11.16 -19.05 -18.37
CA GLU A 65 12.13 -20.15 -18.13
C GLU A 65 12.86 -20.16 -16.76
N GLU A 66 12.74 -19.12 -15.92
CA GLU A 66 13.56 -18.99 -14.68
C GLU A 66 12.89 -19.48 -13.38
N LEU A 67 11.60 -19.86 -13.39
CA LEU A 67 10.78 -20.07 -12.17
C LEU A 67 10.82 -21.49 -11.56
N GLU A 68 11.47 -22.47 -12.19
CA GLU A 68 11.49 -23.86 -11.69
C GLU A 68 12.41 -24.06 -10.46
N ASN A 69 13.33 -23.12 -10.17
CA ASN A 69 14.40 -23.32 -9.17
C ASN A 69 14.06 -22.90 -7.72
N GLU A 70 12.91 -22.28 -7.44
CA GLU A 70 12.60 -21.76 -6.08
C GLU A 70 11.59 -22.61 -5.28
N ILE A 71 10.94 -23.60 -5.88
CA ILE A 71 9.92 -24.41 -5.20
C ILE A 71 10.57 -25.67 -4.64
N GLU A 72 10.70 -25.75 -3.32
CA GLU A 72 11.17 -26.97 -2.64
C GLU A 72 10.11 -28.07 -2.72
N ILE A 73 10.31 -29.04 -3.62
CA ILE A 73 9.43 -30.19 -3.81
C ILE A 73 10.09 -31.44 -3.21
N VAL A 74 9.41 -32.05 -2.24
CA VAL A 74 9.85 -33.26 -1.55
C VAL A 74 9.07 -34.48 -2.04
N ASP A 75 9.72 -35.64 -2.02
CA ASP A 75 9.06 -36.92 -2.31
C ASP A 75 8.16 -37.32 -1.14
N TYR A 76 6.95 -37.79 -1.44
CA TYR A 76 5.92 -38.15 -0.47
C TYR A 76 5.19 -39.42 -0.93
N ASP A 77 5.74 -40.57 -0.55
CA ASP A 77 5.30 -41.90 -0.99
C ASP A 77 5.25 -42.02 -2.53
N ALA A 78 4.04 -42.16 -3.10
CA ALA A 78 3.80 -42.24 -4.55
C ALA A 78 3.51 -40.86 -5.19
N PHE A 79 3.66 -39.79 -4.43
CA PHE A 79 3.36 -38.42 -4.83
C PHE A 79 4.56 -37.52 -4.52
N PHE A 80 4.50 -36.30 -5.03
CA PHE A 80 5.33 -35.20 -4.60
C PHE A 80 4.51 -34.30 -3.67
N LYS A 81 5.21 -33.56 -2.80
CA LYS A 81 4.61 -32.62 -1.86
C LYS A 81 5.39 -31.30 -1.85
N HIS A 82 4.66 -30.21 -1.72
CA HIS A 82 5.20 -28.89 -1.42
C HIS A 82 4.39 -28.25 -0.30
N THR A 83 5.09 -27.68 0.68
CA THR A 83 4.48 -27.03 1.84
C THR A 83 4.99 -25.60 1.91
N PHE A 84 4.08 -24.63 2.04
CA PHE A 84 4.42 -23.22 2.07
C PHE A 84 3.46 -22.41 2.93
N TYR A 85 3.95 -21.28 3.42
CA TYR A 85 3.20 -20.37 4.25
C TYR A 85 2.38 -19.38 3.41
N VAL A 86 1.14 -19.13 3.84
CA VAL A 86 0.29 -18.05 3.34
C VAL A 86 -0.43 -17.43 4.54
N PRO A 87 -0.54 -16.09 4.66
CA PRO A 87 -1.30 -15.48 5.74
C PRO A 87 -2.78 -15.93 5.73
N LYS A 88 -3.31 -16.26 6.91
CA LYS A 88 -4.66 -16.85 7.07
C LYS A 88 -5.79 -16.00 6.45
N ILE A 89 -5.61 -14.69 6.36
CA ILE A 89 -6.56 -13.77 5.72
C ILE A 89 -6.84 -14.13 4.25
N PHE A 90 -5.91 -14.82 3.58
CA PHE A 90 -6.05 -15.24 2.18
C PHE A 90 -6.70 -16.61 1.99
N TYR A 91 -6.92 -17.40 3.06
CA TYR A 91 -7.47 -18.75 2.91
C TYR A 91 -8.86 -18.75 2.29
N SER A 92 -9.70 -17.79 2.66
CA SER A 92 -11.05 -17.63 2.07
C SER A 92 -10.99 -17.30 0.58
N HIS A 93 -9.96 -16.58 0.13
CA HIS A 93 -9.76 -16.21 -1.28
C HIS A 93 -9.29 -17.42 -2.11
N ILE A 94 -8.43 -18.26 -1.54
CA ILE A 94 -7.99 -19.52 -2.17
C ILE A 94 -9.14 -20.53 -2.22
N ILE A 95 -9.92 -20.64 -1.13
CA ILE A 95 -11.05 -21.57 -1.05
C ILE A 95 -12.18 -21.11 -1.98
N GLY A 96 -12.52 -19.82 -1.96
CA GLY A 96 -13.65 -19.26 -2.71
C GLY A 96 -15.01 -19.64 -2.13
N ALA A 97 -16.07 -19.02 -2.65
CA ALA A 97 -17.44 -19.28 -2.20
C ALA A 97 -17.80 -20.76 -2.40
N LYS A 98 -18.20 -21.46 -1.32
CA LYS A 98 -18.50 -22.90 -1.33
C LYS A 98 -17.34 -23.80 -1.82
N GLY A 99 -16.09 -23.32 -1.76
CA GLY A 99 -14.93 -24.08 -2.20
C GLY A 99 -14.76 -24.15 -3.73
N THR A 100 -15.43 -23.28 -4.50
CA THR A 100 -15.42 -23.36 -5.96
C THR A 100 -14.06 -23.06 -6.56
N ILE A 101 -13.31 -22.10 -6.00
CA ILE A 101 -11.98 -21.72 -6.50
C ILE A 101 -11.00 -22.86 -6.24
N LEU A 102 -10.97 -23.38 -5.00
CA LEU A 102 -10.10 -24.50 -4.65
C LEU A 102 -10.33 -25.71 -5.58
N LYS A 103 -11.59 -26.12 -5.76
CA LYS A 103 -11.93 -27.23 -6.67
C LYS A 103 -11.48 -26.97 -8.10
N LYS A 104 -11.64 -25.73 -8.58
CA LYS A 104 -11.19 -25.34 -9.92
C LYS A 104 -9.67 -25.45 -10.03
N LEU A 105 -8.93 -24.94 -9.05
CA LEU A 105 -7.47 -25.05 -8.99
C LEU A 105 -7.02 -26.52 -9.02
N GLU A 106 -7.62 -27.38 -8.19
CA GLU A 106 -7.28 -28.79 -8.13
C GLU A 106 -7.54 -29.51 -9.47
N VAL A 107 -8.66 -29.22 -10.13
CA VAL A 107 -9.00 -29.81 -11.44
C VAL A 107 -8.06 -29.32 -12.54
N GLU A 108 -7.79 -28.02 -12.63
CA GLU A 108 -6.97 -27.42 -13.70
C GLU A 108 -5.50 -27.83 -13.59
N THR A 109 -5.00 -27.98 -12.36
CA THR A 109 -3.58 -28.25 -12.08
C THR A 109 -3.29 -29.73 -11.87
N LYS A 110 -4.33 -30.56 -11.72
CA LYS A 110 -4.24 -31.99 -11.36
C LYS A 110 -3.47 -32.22 -10.04
N ALA A 111 -3.60 -31.29 -9.10
CA ALA A 111 -3.00 -31.36 -7.77
C ALA A 111 -4.10 -31.36 -6.70
N THR A 112 -3.80 -31.94 -5.53
CA THR A 112 -4.64 -31.82 -4.33
C THR A 112 -4.08 -30.72 -3.45
N ILE A 113 -4.93 -29.78 -3.01
CA ILE A 113 -4.53 -28.60 -2.26
C ILE A 113 -5.21 -28.63 -0.88
N TYR A 114 -4.40 -28.77 0.16
CA TYR A 114 -4.85 -28.67 1.54
C TYR A 114 -4.66 -27.25 2.08
N VAL A 115 -5.78 -26.62 2.47
CA VAL A 115 -5.78 -25.33 3.18
C VAL A 115 -6.12 -25.57 4.66
N PRO A 116 -5.26 -25.14 5.61
CA PRO A 116 -5.49 -25.37 7.03
C PRO A 116 -6.78 -24.75 7.58
N LYS A 117 -7.36 -25.44 8.55
CA LYS A 117 -8.53 -25.03 9.34
C LYS A 117 -8.09 -24.43 10.67
N LYS A 118 -8.99 -23.70 11.34
CA LYS A 118 -8.74 -23.06 12.65
C LYS A 118 -8.23 -23.98 13.76
N LYS A 119 -8.44 -25.29 13.65
CA LYS A 119 -8.06 -26.28 14.67
C LYS A 119 -6.74 -26.98 14.37
N ASP A 120 -6.18 -26.75 13.18
CA ASP A 120 -4.96 -27.42 12.77
C ASP A 120 -3.77 -26.77 13.47
N GLN A 121 -2.79 -27.61 13.85
CA GLN A 121 -1.55 -27.14 14.46
C GLN A 121 -0.56 -26.61 13.41
N ASP A 122 -0.59 -27.17 12.19
CA ASP A 122 0.20 -26.68 11.06
C ASP A 122 -0.61 -25.62 10.30
N GLU A 123 0.00 -24.46 10.14
CA GLU A 123 -0.61 -23.32 9.46
C GLU A 123 -0.25 -23.26 7.98
N ASN A 124 0.57 -24.18 7.46
CA ASN A 124 1.02 -24.14 6.06
C ASN A 124 0.03 -24.80 5.10
N ILE A 125 -0.07 -24.23 3.90
CA ILE A 125 -0.77 -24.86 2.77
C ILE A 125 0.09 -25.99 2.24
N VAL A 126 -0.54 -27.10 1.88
CA VAL A 126 0.14 -28.28 1.35
C VAL A 126 -0.43 -28.63 -0.02
N ILE A 127 0.44 -28.73 -1.02
CA ILE A 127 0.10 -29.22 -2.36
C ILE A 127 0.68 -30.61 -2.51
N THR A 128 -0.11 -31.55 -3.02
CA THR A 128 0.34 -32.90 -3.36
C THR A 128 -0.10 -33.27 -4.78
N ALA A 129 0.78 -33.86 -5.57
CA ALA A 129 0.48 -34.29 -6.94
C ALA A 129 1.39 -35.43 -7.39
N GLN A 130 1.00 -36.15 -8.45
CA GLN A 130 1.85 -37.22 -9.03
C GLN A 130 3.03 -36.68 -9.83
N ASP A 131 2.93 -35.45 -10.35
CA ASP A 131 3.95 -34.81 -11.17
C ASP A 131 4.44 -33.52 -10.51
N ARG A 132 5.76 -33.29 -10.53
CA ARG A 132 6.34 -32.03 -10.03
C ARG A 132 5.79 -30.80 -10.74
N LYS A 133 5.52 -30.89 -12.04
CA LYS A 133 4.92 -29.81 -12.84
C LYS A 133 3.53 -29.40 -12.35
N ALA A 134 2.73 -30.35 -11.86
CA ALA A 134 1.42 -30.08 -11.30
C ALA A 134 1.54 -29.25 -9.99
N ILE A 135 2.55 -29.55 -9.16
CA ILE A 135 2.84 -28.77 -7.96
C ILE A 135 3.23 -27.34 -8.31
N VAL A 136 4.18 -27.16 -9.23
CA VAL A 136 4.62 -25.83 -9.68
C VAL A 136 3.44 -25.03 -10.23
N SER A 137 2.62 -25.65 -11.08
CA SER A 137 1.42 -25.01 -11.64
C SER A 137 0.42 -24.60 -10.56
N ALA A 138 0.13 -25.47 -9.60
CA ALA A 138 -0.78 -25.17 -8.49
C ALA A 138 -0.26 -24.04 -7.58
N LYS A 139 1.03 -24.08 -7.24
CA LYS A 139 1.68 -23.04 -6.43
C LYS A 139 1.57 -21.68 -7.12
N HIS A 140 1.93 -21.61 -8.40
CA HIS A 140 1.86 -20.38 -9.17
C HIS A 140 0.43 -19.81 -9.25
N ARG A 141 -0.59 -20.66 -9.44
CA ARG A 141 -1.99 -20.23 -9.44
C ARG A 141 -2.45 -19.69 -8.08
N ILE A 142 -2.00 -20.28 -6.98
CA ILE A 142 -2.26 -19.77 -5.63
C ILE A 142 -1.57 -18.42 -5.42
N ASP A 143 -0.31 -18.28 -5.83
CA ASP A 143 0.43 -17.02 -5.70
C ASP A 143 -0.26 -15.88 -6.43
N LEU A 144 -0.70 -16.11 -7.68
CA LEU A 144 -1.46 -15.12 -8.44
C LEU A 144 -2.73 -14.66 -7.71
N LEU A 145 -3.46 -15.58 -7.07
CA LEU A 145 -4.65 -15.25 -6.29
C LEU A 145 -4.30 -14.43 -5.04
N VAL A 146 -3.26 -14.82 -4.31
CA VAL A 146 -2.80 -14.11 -3.11
C VAL A 146 -2.32 -12.71 -3.47
N GLU A 147 -1.51 -12.55 -4.51
CA GLU A 147 -1.01 -11.25 -4.95
C GLU A 147 -2.15 -10.33 -5.45
N ALA A 148 -3.10 -10.86 -6.22
CA ALA A 148 -4.30 -10.11 -6.61
C ALA A 148 -5.11 -9.64 -5.39
N SER A 149 -5.21 -10.47 -4.35
CA SER A 149 -5.85 -10.10 -3.09
C SER A 149 -5.05 -9.06 -2.29
N LYS A 150 -3.72 -9.19 -2.21
CA LYS A 150 -2.83 -8.24 -1.51
C LYS A 150 -2.92 -6.83 -2.09
N LYS A 151 -3.06 -6.68 -3.41
CA LYS A 151 -3.21 -5.38 -4.08
C LYS A 151 -4.47 -4.63 -3.65
N LYS A 152 -5.52 -5.34 -3.25
CA LYS A 152 -6.79 -4.76 -2.81
C LYS A 152 -6.78 -4.34 -1.34
N ILE A 153 -5.78 -4.77 -0.56
CA ILE A 153 -5.66 -4.45 0.86
C ILE A 153 -4.86 -3.15 1.03
N ARG A 154 -5.39 -2.23 1.84
CA ARG A 154 -4.70 -0.99 2.23
C ARG A 154 -3.45 -1.30 3.07
N PHE A 155 -2.46 -0.42 3.02
CA PHE A 155 -1.26 -0.52 3.86
C PHE A 155 -1.63 -0.55 5.35
N THR A 156 -0.98 -1.43 6.10
CA THR A 156 -1.25 -1.67 7.52
C THR A 156 -0.20 -1.03 8.42
N HIS A 157 1.05 -0.94 7.94
CA HIS A 157 2.16 -0.36 8.68
C HIS A 157 3.04 0.50 7.78
N PHE A 158 3.97 1.23 8.37
CA PHE A 158 4.98 2.01 7.65
C PHE A 158 6.23 2.21 8.50
N LEU A 159 7.37 2.36 7.84
CA LEU A 159 8.63 2.77 8.43
C LEU A 159 8.70 4.30 8.47
N SER A 160 9.03 4.87 9.63
CA SER A 160 9.06 6.32 9.79
C SER A 160 10.18 6.84 10.70
N ILE A 161 10.55 8.09 10.45
CA ILE A 161 11.40 8.90 11.33
C ILE A 161 10.48 9.93 12.00
N PRO A 162 10.24 9.86 13.32
CA PRO A 162 9.42 10.86 14.03
C PRO A 162 10.04 12.26 13.92
N LEU A 163 9.20 13.29 13.68
CA LEU A 163 9.61 14.69 13.57
C LEU A 163 8.80 15.61 14.52
N ASN A 164 8.19 15.03 15.55
CA ASN A 164 7.30 15.71 16.49
C ASN A 164 8.05 16.32 17.69
N THR A 165 9.24 16.90 17.44
CA THR A 165 9.99 17.68 18.44
C THR A 165 9.29 19.02 18.70
N GLU A 166 9.48 19.61 19.88
CA GLU A 166 8.89 20.92 20.24
C GLU A 166 9.19 22.01 19.20
N GLU A 167 10.44 22.15 18.76
CA GLU A 167 10.84 23.15 17.74
C GLU A 167 10.03 23.00 16.44
N ILE A 168 9.97 21.77 15.90
CA ILE A 168 9.23 21.50 14.64
C ILE A 168 7.73 21.72 14.83
N ILE A 169 7.17 21.33 15.97
CA ILE A 169 5.75 21.52 16.27
C ILE A 169 5.40 23.02 16.33
N GLU A 170 6.23 23.84 16.97
CA GLU A 170 6.03 25.30 17.04
C GLU A 170 6.08 25.96 15.66
N LYS A 171 7.07 25.59 14.83
CA LYS A 171 7.16 26.09 13.45
C LYS A 171 6.02 25.60 12.57
N TYR A 172 5.60 24.36 12.76
CA TYR A 172 4.42 23.80 12.11
C TYR A 172 3.15 24.57 12.46
N TYR A 173 2.91 24.89 13.74
CA TYR A 173 1.76 25.71 14.13
C TYR A 173 1.84 27.13 13.58
N SER A 174 3.04 27.73 13.54
CA SER A 174 3.24 29.05 12.92
C SER A 174 2.86 29.04 11.44
N PHE A 175 3.29 28.00 10.71
CA PHE A 175 2.89 27.76 9.32
C PHE A 175 1.37 27.56 9.19
N LYS A 176 0.79 26.65 9.99
CA LYS A 176 -0.65 26.33 9.96
C LYS A 176 -1.50 27.58 10.19
N ASN A 177 -1.18 28.36 11.23
CA ASN A 177 -1.93 29.57 11.56
C ASN A 177 -1.83 30.61 10.44
N ASN A 178 -0.63 30.83 9.90
CA ASN A 178 -0.47 31.74 8.76
C ASN A 178 -1.28 31.31 7.53
N VAL A 179 -1.29 30.00 7.21
CA VAL A 179 -2.07 29.48 6.08
C VAL A 179 -3.57 29.64 6.32
N LEU A 180 -4.06 29.33 7.52
CA LEU A 180 -5.48 29.45 7.85
C LEU A 180 -5.95 30.91 7.84
N GLU A 181 -5.16 31.84 8.38
CA GLU A 181 -5.50 33.27 8.41
C GLU A 181 -5.57 33.88 7.01
N ASN A 182 -4.63 33.53 6.12
CA ASN A 182 -4.52 34.15 4.80
C ASN A 182 -5.31 33.41 3.70
N TYR A 183 -5.42 32.09 3.80
CA TYR A 183 -5.95 31.21 2.74
C TYR A 183 -7.06 30.26 3.18
N GLY A 184 -7.49 30.26 4.45
CA GLY A 184 -8.59 29.43 4.98
C GLY A 184 -9.99 29.80 4.47
N LYS A 185 -10.10 30.16 3.18
CA LYS A 185 -11.33 30.60 2.51
C LYS A 185 -11.83 29.49 1.59
N THR A 186 -13.14 29.44 1.38
CA THR A 186 -13.80 28.46 0.49
C THR A 186 -13.25 28.48 -0.93
N ALA A 187 -12.77 29.63 -1.42
CA ALA A 187 -12.19 29.76 -2.77
C ALA A 187 -10.91 28.92 -2.98
N TYR A 188 -10.13 28.67 -1.92
CA TYR A 188 -8.94 27.80 -1.98
C TYR A 188 -9.23 26.38 -1.50
N ASN A 189 -10.43 26.16 -0.95
CA ASN A 189 -10.86 24.91 -0.33
C ASN A 189 -9.90 24.46 0.79
N ILE A 190 -9.46 25.42 1.61
CA ILE A 190 -8.55 25.19 2.73
C ILE A 190 -9.28 25.45 4.04
N ASP A 191 -9.16 24.50 4.96
CA ASP A 191 -9.66 24.58 6.31
C ASP A 191 -8.81 23.70 7.24
N GLU A 192 -9.07 23.76 8.55
CA GLU A 192 -8.26 23.10 9.57
C GLU A 192 -8.18 21.57 9.40
N SER A 193 -9.20 20.93 8.82
CA SER A 193 -9.24 19.46 8.65
C SER A 193 -8.21 18.93 7.65
N LEU A 194 -7.62 19.80 6.81
CA LEU A 194 -6.53 19.42 5.91
C LEU A 194 -5.21 19.19 6.63
N PHE A 195 -5.04 19.71 7.85
CA PHE A 195 -3.75 19.76 8.52
C PHE A 195 -3.47 18.48 9.31
N GLN A 196 -2.22 18.01 9.25
CA GLN A 196 -1.78 16.85 10.03
C GLN A 196 -1.86 17.14 11.55
N THR A 197 -2.09 16.11 12.35
CA THR A 197 -1.92 16.22 13.80
C THR A 197 -0.44 16.42 14.13
N SER A 198 -0.11 17.44 14.91
CA SER A 198 1.28 17.79 15.26
C SER A 198 2.06 16.63 15.90
N SER A 199 1.40 15.83 16.75
CA SER A 199 1.99 14.63 17.36
C SER A 199 2.29 13.52 16.36
N LYS A 200 1.81 13.61 15.11
CA LYS A 200 1.97 12.63 14.02
C LYS A 200 2.89 13.11 12.90
N LEU A 201 3.64 14.21 13.08
CA LEU A 201 4.64 14.65 12.12
C LEU A 201 5.79 13.64 12.01
N HIS A 202 6.12 13.21 10.79
CA HIS A 202 7.16 12.21 10.51
C HIS A 202 7.63 12.28 9.05
N LEU A 203 8.79 11.67 8.79
CA LEU A 203 9.20 11.23 7.44
C LEU A 203 8.81 9.77 7.24
N THR A 204 8.28 9.43 6.07
CA THR A 204 8.00 8.04 5.69
C THR A 204 9.14 7.48 4.86
N ILE A 205 9.69 6.34 5.28
CA ILE A 205 10.73 5.59 4.53
C ILE A 205 10.05 4.60 3.57
N GLY A 206 9.01 3.92 4.02
CA GLY A 206 8.28 2.94 3.22
C GLY A 206 6.99 2.48 3.88
N VAL A 207 6.02 2.07 3.05
CA VAL A 207 4.73 1.52 3.50
C VAL A 207 4.75 -0.01 3.38
N LEU A 208 4.02 -0.68 4.28
CA LEU A 208 4.06 -2.13 4.45
C LEU A 208 2.64 -2.70 4.51
N LYS A 209 2.48 -3.95 4.04
CA LYS A 209 1.29 -4.77 4.25
C LYS A 209 1.69 -5.99 5.06
N LEU A 210 1.57 -5.87 6.38
CA LEU A 210 1.82 -6.96 7.34
C LEU A 210 0.46 -7.55 7.74
N PHE A 211 0.24 -8.83 7.46
CA PHE A 211 -1.05 -9.50 7.53
C PHE A 211 -1.25 -10.33 8.81
N ASP A 212 -0.16 -10.76 9.45
CA ASP A 212 -0.21 -11.48 10.73
C ASP A 212 1.05 -11.24 11.56
N ASP A 213 1.15 -11.92 12.70
CA ASP A 213 2.25 -11.72 13.65
C ASP A 213 3.59 -12.25 13.15
N LYS A 214 3.60 -13.22 12.21
CA LYS A 214 4.83 -13.74 11.61
C LYS A 214 5.48 -12.70 10.69
N GLU A 215 4.68 -12.04 9.86
CA GLU A 215 5.17 -10.95 9.02
C GLU A 215 5.57 -9.71 9.85
N LYS A 216 4.86 -9.43 10.96
CA LYS A 216 5.30 -8.38 11.90
C LYS A 216 6.66 -8.70 12.50
N GLU A 217 6.84 -9.92 13.01
CA GLU A 217 8.13 -10.36 13.56
C GLU A 217 9.24 -10.28 12.52
N GLN A 218 8.98 -10.70 11.28
CA GLN A 218 9.93 -10.54 10.17
C GLN A 218 10.29 -9.07 9.93
N ALA A 219 9.31 -8.15 9.97
CA ALA A 219 9.56 -6.71 9.84
C ALA A 219 10.40 -6.15 11.01
N VAL A 220 10.14 -6.58 12.24
CA VAL A 220 10.93 -6.19 13.42
C VAL A 220 12.38 -6.67 13.28
N ASN A 221 12.59 -7.93 12.93
CA ASN A 221 13.92 -8.51 12.71
C ASN A 221 14.64 -7.80 11.56
N ALA A 222 13.92 -7.44 10.49
CA ALA A 222 14.46 -6.67 9.39
C ALA A 222 14.94 -5.28 9.82
N LEU A 223 14.18 -4.58 10.66
CA LEU A 223 14.59 -3.28 11.19
C LEU A 223 15.85 -3.39 12.06
N MET A 224 15.93 -4.41 12.92
CA MET A 224 17.12 -4.69 13.73
C MET A 224 18.34 -4.99 12.86
N HIS A 225 18.17 -5.82 11.82
CA HIS A 225 19.23 -6.10 10.85
C HIS A 225 19.71 -4.83 10.15
N CYS A 226 18.79 -3.96 9.72
CA CYS A 226 19.11 -2.66 9.12
C CYS A 226 19.90 -1.77 10.10
N LYS A 227 19.57 -1.80 11.39
CA LYS A 227 20.33 -1.06 12.40
C LYS A 227 21.80 -1.48 12.39
N GLU A 228 22.06 -2.76 12.56
CA GLU A 228 23.41 -3.31 12.71
C GLU A 228 24.23 -3.26 11.42
N ASN A 229 23.59 -3.48 10.27
CA ASN A 229 24.30 -3.72 9.00
C ASN A 229 24.24 -2.53 8.03
N ILE A 230 23.36 -1.56 8.26
CA ILE A 230 23.18 -0.39 7.38
C ILE A 230 23.40 0.90 8.15
N ILE A 231 22.64 1.12 9.22
CA ILE A 231 22.60 2.40 9.94
C ILE A 231 23.92 2.63 10.69
N ASP A 232 24.25 1.75 11.63
CA ASP A 232 25.42 1.92 12.51
C ASP A 232 26.73 2.05 11.70
N PRO A 233 27.02 1.19 10.69
CA PRO A 233 28.26 1.30 9.92
C PRO A 233 28.37 2.60 9.08
N ILE A 234 27.25 3.20 8.68
CA ILE A 234 27.26 4.48 7.95
C ILE A 234 27.44 5.63 8.93
N LEU A 235 26.75 5.60 10.08
CA LEU A 235 26.85 6.64 11.11
C LEU A 235 28.22 6.67 11.81
N GLU A 236 28.86 5.52 12.03
CA GLU A 236 30.23 5.46 12.56
C GLU A 236 31.24 6.22 11.69
N LYS A 237 31.02 6.23 10.37
CA LYS A 237 31.88 6.92 9.39
C LYS A 237 31.50 8.37 9.17
N ALA A 238 30.19 8.66 9.13
CA ALA A 238 29.67 9.98 8.81
C ALA A 238 29.49 10.89 10.03
N GLY A 239 29.44 10.33 11.24
CA GLY A 239 28.98 11.02 12.45
C GLY A 239 27.46 11.19 12.49
N PRO A 240 26.94 11.88 13.53
CA PRO A 240 25.50 12.15 13.66
C PRO A 240 24.95 12.92 12.46
N LEU A 241 23.80 12.48 11.94
CA LEU A 241 23.13 13.12 10.82
C LEU A 241 21.98 14.01 11.28
N ASN A 242 21.89 15.20 10.69
CA ASN A 242 20.80 16.15 10.93
C ASN A 242 19.86 16.23 9.72
N ILE A 243 18.58 16.20 10.01
CA ILE A 243 17.47 16.41 9.08
C ILE A 243 17.09 17.89 9.18
N HIS A 244 17.16 18.60 8.06
CA HIS A 244 16.78 20.00 7.97
C HIS A 244 15.52 20.15 7.13
N LEU A 245 14.45 20.68 7.71
CA LEU A 245 13.17 20.85 7.03
C LEU A 245 13.01 22.29 6.56
N ARG A 246 12.99 22.50 5.26
CA ARG A 246 12.89 23.83 4.66
C ARG A 246 12.06 23.82 3.40
N GLY A 247 11.14 24.78 3.32
CA GLY A 247 10.26 24.94 2.18
C GLY A 247 9.12 23.94 2.15
N VAL A 248 8.18 24.18 1.25
CA VAL A 248 7.04 23.30 0.99
C VAL A 248 7.01 22.91 -0.49
N ALA A 249 6.46 21.73 -0.76
CA ALA A 249 6.16 21.27 -2.11
C ALA A 249 4.88 20.43 -2.09
N CYS A 250 4.35 20.13 -3.27
CA CYS A 250 3.20 19.25 -3.44
C CYS A 250 3.58 18.00 -4.23
N MET A 251 2.74 16.97 -4.15
CA MET A 251 3.04 15.67 -4.77
C MET A 251 2.71 15.63 -6.26
N ASN A 252 1.93 16.59 -6.77
CA ASN A 252 1.46 16.71 -8.14
C ASN A 252 1.95 18.03 -8.77
N ASP A 253 1.99 18.12 -10.10
CA ASP A 253 2.57 19.28 -10.80
C ASP A 253 1.68 20.52 -10.80
N ASP A 254 0.35 20.36 -10.69
CA ASP A 254 -0.60 21.46 -10.68
C ASP A 254 -0.84 22.01 -9.26
N PRO A 255 -0.30 23.20 -8.93
CA PRO A 255 -0.43 23.77 -7.59
C PRO A 255 -1.85 24.29 -7.28
N THR A 256 -2.74 24.35 -8.27
CA THR A 256 -4.14 24.75 -8.07
C THR A 256 -5.03 23.59 -7.62
N GLU A 257 -4.56 22.35 -7.81
CA GLU A 257 -5.35 21.12 -7.72
C GLU A 257 -4.63 20.08 -6.85
N VAL A 258 -4.15 20.50 -5.68
CA VAL A 258 -3.28 19.72 -4.79
C VAL A 258 -4.08 18.78 -3.88
N LYS A 259 -3.53 17.58 -3.65
CA LYS A 259 -4.03 16.61 -2.66
C LYS A 259 -3.16 16.53 -1.41
N VAL A 260 -1.86 16.68 -1.56
CA VAL A 260 -0.86 16.54 -0.50
C VAL A 260 0.14 17.67 -0.60
N LEU A 261 0.31 18.39 0.51
CA LEU A 261 1.37 19.37 0.71
C LEU A 261 2.31 18.86 1.80
N PHE A 262 3.61 18.97 1.56
CA PHE A 262 4.63 18.49 2.48
C PHE A 262 5.76 19.51 2.65
N ALA A 263 6.39 19.50 3.83
CA ALA A 263 7.65 20.18 4.05
C ALA A 263 8.80 19.34 3.48
N GLN A 264 9.75 20.00 2.83
CA GLN A 264 10.85 19.33 2.13
C GLN A 264 12.03 19.08 3.08
N VAL A 265 12.73 17.97 2.86
CA VAL A 265 14.00 17.67 3.51
C VAL A 265 15.13 18.24 2.65
N THR A 266 16.01 19.02 3.26
CA THR A 266 17.21 19.53 2.58
C THR A 266 18.09 18.35 2.17
N PRO A 267 18.64 18.31 0.94
CA PRO A 267 19.44 17.18 0.46
C PRO A 267 20.57 16.80 1.41
N ASN A 268 20.63 15.51 1.75
CA ASN A 268 21.70 14.92 2.57
C ASN A 268 21.97 13.52 2.02
N GLU A 269 23.08 13.36 1.29
CA GLU A 269 23.42 12.12 0.59
C GLU A 269 23.60 10.92 1.54
N LYS A 270 24.08 11.14 2.76
CA LYS A 270 24.27 10.05 3.73
C LYS A 270 22.96 9.60 4.34
N LEU A 271 22.08 10.54 4.67
CA LEU A 271 20.72 10.20 5.08
C LEU A 271 19.98 9.46 3.95
N GLN A 272 20.10 9.96 2.71
CA GLN A 272 19.48 9.35 1.53
C GLN A 272 19.99 7.92 1.31
N GLU A 273 21.32 7.70 1.39
CA GLU A 273 21.95 6.38 1.29
C GLU A 273 21.36 5.40 2.31
N ILE A 274 21.18 5.83 3.57
CA ILE A 274 20.62 4.98 4.63
C ILE A 274 19.17 4.61 4.31
N VAL A 275 18.32 5.60 4.02
CA VAL A 275 16.88 5.35 3.82
C VAL A 275 16.61 4.52 2.56
N ASP A 276 17.38 4.74 1.48
CA ASP A 276 17.27 3.95 0.25
C ASP A 276 17.68 2.50 0.51
N LYS A 277 18.81 2.27 1.21
CA LYS A 277 19.25 0.90 1.56
C LYS A 277 18.27 0.17 2.47
N ILE A 278 17.65 0.86 3.43
CA ILE A 278 16.59 0.27 4.27
C ILE A 278 15.39 -0.11 3.41
N ALA A 279 14.94 0.81 2.55
CA ALA A 279 13.79 0.59 1.69
C ALA A 279 14.01 -0.56 0.70
N ASP A 280 15.21 -0.65 0.11
CA ASP A 280 15.64 -1.75 -0.76
C ASP A 280 15.74 -3.07 0.01
N TYR A 281 16.28 -3.08 1.23
CA TYR A 281 16.32 -4.29 2.05
C TYR A 281 14.92 -4.84 2.34
N PHE A 282 13.97 -3.97 2.73
CA PHE A 282 12.57 -4.35 2.93
C PHE A 282 11.89 -4.84 1.65
N THR A 283 12.27 -4.30 0.50
CA THR A 283 11.81 -4.79 -0.81
C THR A 283 12.38 -6.17 -1.12
N ASN A 284 13.67 -6.39 -0.91
CA ASN A 284 14.34 -7.66 -1.23
C ASN A 284 13.80 -8.84 -0.40
N ILE A 285 13.37 -8.58 0.84
CA ILE A 285 12.73 -9.61 1.68
C ILE A 285 11.21 -9.74 1.46
N GLY A 286 10.65 -9.03 0.49
CA GLY A 286 9.25 -9.13 0.09
C GLY A 286 8.22 -8.44 1.00
N LEU A 287 8.66 -7.57 1.93
CA LEU A 287 7.76 -6.85 2.85
C LEU A 287 7.30 -5.48 2.31
N ARG A 288 7.94 -4.98 1.24
CA ARG A 288 7.66 -3.69 0.61
C ARG A 288 7.69 -3.80 -0.92
N GLU A 289 6.70 -3.22 -1.58
CA GLU A 289 6.70 -3.05 -3.03
C GLU A 289 7.60 -1.85 -3.42
N LYS A 290 8.46 -2.00 -4.44
CA LYS A 290 9.30 -0.89 -4.94
C LYS A 290 8.52 -0.09 -5.97
N GLU A 291 8.04 1.08 -5.57
CA GLU A 291 7.30 2.00 -6.45
C GLU A 291 8.24 2.99 -7.17
N TYR A 292 9.33 3.39 -6.52
CA TYR A 292 10.27 4.39 -7.02
C TYR A 292 11.71 3.94 -6.77
N GLU A 293 12.64 4.49 -7.58
CA GLU A 293 14.06 4.15 -7.46
C GLU A 293 14.68 4.66 -6.16
N ARG A 294 14.16 5.78 -5.62
CA ARG A 294 14.64 6.38 -4.36
C ARG A 294 13.47 6.80 -3.47
N VAL A 295 13.72 6.79 -2.17
CA VAL A 295 12.76 7.27 -1.16
C VAL A 295 12.67 8.79 -1.25
N LYS A 296 11.49 9.31 -1.60
CA LYS A 296 11.21 10.76 -1.53
C LYS A 296 10.94 11.15 -0.08
N LEU A 297 11.98 11.54 0.66
CA LEU A 297 11.82 12.00 2.04
C LEU A 297 11.05 13.33 2.10
N HIS A 298 9.95 13.33 2.84
CA HIS A 298 9.11 14.50 3.06
C HIS A 298 8.30 14.38 4.34
N MET A 299 7.95 15.52 4.94
CA MET A 299 7.04 15.58 6.08
C MET A 299 5.68 16.10 5.62
N THR A 300 4.65 15.24 5.59
CA THR A 300 3.31 15.66 5.17
C THR A 300 2.71 16.66 6.18
N VAL A 301 2.35 17.85 5.71
CA VAL A 301 1.75 18.92 6.54
C VAL A 301 0.26 19.09 6.26
N MET A 302 -0.17 18.88 5.02
CA MET A 302 -1.59 18.91 4.64
C MET A 302 -1.95 17.76 3.71
N ASN A 303 -3.13 17.16 3.90
CA ASN A 303 -3.65 16.08 3.05
C ASN A 303 -5.17 16.07 3.02
N ILE A 304 -5.76 15.93 1.83
CA ILE A 304 -7.22 15.80 1.67
C ILE A 304 -7.80 14.55 2.34
N HIS A 305 -6.98 13.52 2.54
CA HIS A 305 -7.37 12.28 3.21
C HIS A 305 -7.40 12.41 4.73
N PHE A 306 -7.00 13.55 5.30
CA PHE A 306 -7.23 13.85 6.72
C PHE A 306 -8.66 14.33 6.98
N LYS A 307 -9.38 14.78 5.94
CA LYS A 307 -10.81 15.06 6.01
C LYS A 307 -11.58 13.77 6.26
N ASP A 308 -12.71 13.87 6.98
CA ASP A 308 -13.62 12.73 7.16
C ASP A 308 -14.01 12.13 5.80
N GLU A 309 -14.08 10.80 5.73
CA GLU A 309 -14.26 10.04 4.48
C GLU A 309 -15.51 10.45 3.68
N LYS A 310 -16.49 11.15 4.28
CA LYS A 310 -17.68 11.66 3.56
C LYS A 310 -17.40 12.92 2.72
N GLU A 311 -16.36 13.68 3.06
CA GLU A 311 -15.99 14.95 2.40
C GLU A 311 -14.73 14.82 1.52
N ALA A 312 -13.91 13.81 1.77
CA ALA A 312 -12.62 13.61 1.08
C ALA A 312 -12.72 13.28 -0.43
N TYR A 313 -13.84 12.71 -0.89
CA TYR A 313 -13.93 12.10 -2.23
C TYR A 313 -13.97 13.10 -3.41
N LYS A 314 -14.01 14.42 -3.17
CA LYS A 314 -14.20 15.39 -4.26
C LYS A 314 -13.40 16.68 -4.16
N GLN A 315 -12.45 16.79 -3.23
CA GLN A 315 -11.92 18.09 -2.85
C GLN A 315 -10.40 18.11 -2.87
N LYS A 316 -9.83 18.69 -3.92
CA LYS A 316 -8.45 19.20 -3.95
C LYS A 316 -8.43 20.61 -3.37
N PHE A 317 -7.26 21.11 -3.02
CA PHE A 317 -7.08 22.48 -2.56
C PHE A 317 -6.03 23.22 -3.40
N ASN A 318 -6.18 24.53 -3.49
CA ASN A 318 -5.24 25.36 -4.24
C ASN A 318 -4.11 25.84 -3.31
N ALA A 319 -2.91 25.33 -3.54
CA ALA A 319 -1.71 25.63 -2.77
C ALA A 319 -0.78 26.65 -3.46
N SER A 320 -1.21 27.27 -4.56
CA SER A 320 -0.34 28.12 -5.40
C SER A 320 0.34 29.24 -4.63
N GLU A 321 -0.41 29.96 -3.80
CA GLU A 321 0.14 31.06 -2.99
C GLU A 321 0.95 30.53 -1.80
N ILE A 322 0.56 29.40 -1.23
CA ILE A 322 1.28 28.74 -0.13
C ILE A 322 2.68 28.33 -0.60
N LEU A 323 2.79 27.72 -1.78
CA LEU A 323 4.06 27.29 -2.34
C LEU A 323 5.02 28.46 -2.58
N LYS A 324 4.50 29.60 -3.06
CA LYS A 324 5.31 30.81 -3.29
C LYS A 324 5.80 31.42 -1.97
N ILE A 325 4.91 31.62 -1.02
CA ILE A 325 5.21 32.35 0.22
C ILE A 325 6.02 31.49 1.19
N HIS A 326 5.75 30.19 1.21
CA HIS A 326 6.43 29.26 2.09
C HIS A 326 7.57 28.48 1.41
N GLU A 327 8.00 28.87 0.22
CA GLU A 327 9.12 28.25 -0.53
C GLU A 327 10.37 28.07 0.36
N ASN A 328 10.63 29.03 1.25
CA ASN A 328 11.81 29.05 2.10
C ASN A 328 11.51 28.94 3.60
N THR A 329 10.28 28.57 3.98
CA THR A 329 9.89 28.47 5.40
C THR A 329 10.73 27.41 6.11
N LEU A 330 11.37 27.78 7.22
CA LEU A 330 12.12 26.86 8.06
C LEU A 330 11.16 26.18 9.05
N PHE A 331 11.06 24.85 8.96
CA PHE A 331 10.29 24.04 9.90
C PHE A 331 11.14 23.52 11.06
N GLY A 332 12.46 23.63 11.00
CA GLY A 332 13.38 23.27 12.09
C GLY A 332 14.31 22.13 11.70
N THR A 333 14.99 21.60 12.72
CA THR A 333 15.97 20.52 12.57
C THR A 333 15.65 19.33 13.48
N ASN A 334 16.02 18.13 13.06
CA ASN A 334 15.95 16.94 13.90
C ASN A 334 17.20 16.07 13.72
N ILE A 335 17.66 15.46 14.80
CA ILE A 335 18.73 14.48 14.74
C ILE A 335 18.12 13.17 14.23
N PHE A 336 18.74 12.57 13.22
CA PHE A 336 18.38 11.23 12.78
C PHE A 336 18.94 10.20 13.76
N ASN A 337 18.10 9.76 14.71
CA ASN A 337 18.48 8.83 15.79
C ASN A 337 17.40 7.78 16.12
N ARG A 338 16.29 7.76 15.36
CA ARG A 338 15.16 6.87 15.62
C ARG A 338 14.43 6.49 14.33
N ILE A 339 14.09 5.22 14.22
CA ILE A 339 13.15 4.70 13.21
C ILE A 339 12.12 3.82 13.89
N ASP A 340 10.85 4.01 13.52
CA ASP A 340 9.72 3.24 14.00
C ASP A 340 9.08 2.44 12.86
N ILE A 341 8.56 1.24 13.17
CA ILE A 341 7.53 0.58 12.36
C ILE A 341 6.19 0.84 13.03
N SER A 342 5.39 1.70 12.41
CA SER A 342 4.15 2.22 12.96
C SER A 342 2.92 1.62 12.29
N GLU A 343 1.83 1.41 13.05
CA GLU A 343 0.51 1.05 12.53
C GLU A 343 -0.14 2.27 11.85
N THR A 344 -0.75 2.09 10.66
CA THR A 344 -1.42 3.18 9.92
C THR A 344 -2.71 3.67 10.59
N HIS A 345 -3.37 2.80 11.37
CA HIS A 345 -4.64 3.08 12.03
C HIS A 345 -4.50 2.99 13.55
N THR A 346 -4.34 4.14 14.20
CA THR A 346 -4.17 4.23 15.66
C THR A 346 -5.36 4.92 16.29
N ALA A 347 -5.95 4.31 17.32
CA ALA A 347 -7.12 4.86 17.99
C ALA A 347 -6.83 6.18 18.74
N THR A 348 -5.57 6.40 19.13
CA THR A 348 -5.15 7.61 19.84
C THR A 348 -4.95 8.77 18.88
N LYS A 349 -5.74 9.84 19.07
CA LYS A 349 -5.63 11.08 18.29
C LYS A 349 -4.41 11.91 18.71
N ASP A 350 -4.09 11.96 20.01
CA ASP A 350 -3.14 12.93 20.54
C ASP A 350 -1.69 12.41 20.65
N ASN A 351 -1.49 11.10 20.48
CA ASN A 351 -0.16 10.49 20.52
C ASN A 351 0.40 10.23 19.13
N TYR A 352 1.71 10.04 19.05
CA TYR A 352 2.34 9.44 17.87
C TYR A 352 1.72 8.06 17.57
N TYR A 353 1.96 7.56 16.36
CA TYR A 353 1.45 6.28 15.94
C TYR A 353 1.91 5.16 16.88
N LYS A 354 1.05 4.16 17.09
CA LYS A 354 1.39 2.95 17.82
C LYS A 354 2.44 2.21 17.02
N SER A 355 3.61 2.02 17.63
CA SER A 355 4.73 1.30 17.05
C SER A 355 4.68 -0.17 17.42
N ILE A 356 5.03 -1.05 16.48
CA ILE A 356 5.31 -2.47 16.75
C ILE A 356 6.81 -2.70 17.01
N ALA A 357 7.68 -1.78 16.56
CA ALA A 357 9.11 -1.81 16.82
C ALA A 357 9.72 -0.42 16.64
N SER A 358 10.66 -0.08 17.52
CA SER A 358 11.40 1.17 17.47
C SER A 358 12.87 0.89 17.72
N ILE A 359 13.72 1.39 16.84
CA ILE A 359 15.17 1.40 17.05
C ILE A 359 15.64 2.82 17.34
N THR A 360 16.62 2.94 18.22
CA THR A 360 17.33 4.18 18.51
C THR A 360 18.83 3.95 18.38
N PHE A 361 19.57 4.95 17.92
CA PHE A 361 21.01 4.85 17.66
C PHE A 361 21.72 6.19 17.85
#